data_AF-A0A261GLK3-F1
#
_entry.id   AF-A0A261GLK3-F1
#
_cell.length_a   1.000
_cell.length_b   1.000
_cell.length_c   1.000
_cell.angle_alpha   90.00
_cell.angle_beta   90.00
_cell.angle_gamma   90.00
#
_symmetry.space_group_name_H-M   'P 1'
#
loop_
_entity.id
_entity.type
_entity.pdbx_description
1 polymer ?
#
loop_
_entity_poly.entity_id
_entity_poly.type
_entity_poly.pdbx_seq_one_letter_code
_entity_poly.pdbx_strand_id
1 'polypeptide(L)'
;MTNPYKAPESDVSLGIEEIPNRTGWKVFFWIMLALESWSMFSMLGDPEETLFNILGEGVVYTLILLGLFGFSHNKKLLSQQFWGYLIPVGIVWDVYTIFGMDDPGFESQTELYVFLGFIVILLVPLLLLTYLALYKYRFHSPHIWR
;
A
#
# COMPACT_ATOMS: atom_id res chain seq x y z
N MET A 1 -24.82 -53.18 0.32
CA MET A 1 -23.65 -54.05 0.09
C MET A 1 -22.44 -53.16 -0.10
N THR A 2 -21.56 -53.11 0.89
CA THR A 2 -20.32 -52.31 0.89
C THR A 2 -19.24 -53.05 0.10
N ASN A 3 -18.79 -52.48 -1.02
CA ASN A 3 -17.74 -53.06 -1.86
C ASN A 3 -16.38 -52.99 -1.15
N PRO A 4 -15.76 -54.12 -0.75
CA PRO A 4 -14.50 -54.14 0.00
C PRO A 4 -13.27 -53.81 -0.86
N TYR A 5 -13.43 -53.69 -2.18
CA TYR A 5 -12.36 -53.33 -3.13
C TYR A 5 -12.42 -51.87 -3.58
N LYS A 6 -13.18 -51.01 -2.88
CA LYS A 6 -13.17 -49.59 -3.20
C LYS A 6 -11.78 -49.01 -2.88
N ALA A 7 -11.05 -48.62 -3.90
CA ALA A 7 -9.76 -47.96 -3.75
C ALA A 7 -9.93 -46.67 -2.93
N PRO A 8 -8.98 -46.33 -2.04
CA PRO A 8 -9.01 -45.05 -1.34
C PRO A 8 -8.96 -43.94 -2.38
N GLU A 9 -10.02 -43.13 -2.44
CA GLU A 9 -10.02 -41.90 -3.21
C GLU A 9 -9.05 -40.95 -2.48
N SER A 10 -7.84 -40.77 -3.04
CA SER A 10 -6.96 -39.70 -2.61
C SER A 10 -7.63 -38.41 -3.01
N ASP A 11 -8.18 -37.69 -2.04
CA ASP A 11 -8.73 -36.37 -2.28
C ASP A 11 -7.59 -35.39 -2.60
N VAL A 12 -7.28 -35.26 -3.89
CA VAL A 12 -6.24 -34.34 -4.40
C VAL A 12 -6.67 -32.88 -4.22
N SER A 13 -7.91 -32.60 -3.78
CA SER A 13 -8.40 -31.25 -3.52
C SER A 13 -7.93 -30.66 -2.19
N LEU A 14 -7.36 -31.46 -1.28
CA LEU A 14 -6.95 -31.03 0.07
C LEU A 14 -5.70 -30.12 0.12
N GLY A 15 -5.08 -29.78 -1.00
CA GLY A 15 -3.78 -29.08 -1.02
C GLY A 15 -3.65 -27.87 -1.92
N ILE A 16 -4.65 -27.55 -2.75
CA ILE A 16 -4.57 -26.39 -3.64
C ILE A 16 -5.41 -25.27 -3.00
N GLU A 17 -4.82 -24.53 -2.08
CA GLU A 17 -5.43 -23.25 -1.67
C GLU A 17 -5.57 -22.39 -2.92
N GLU A 18 -6.81 -22.10 -3.33
CA GLU A 18 -7.07 -21.20 -4.45
C GLU A 18 -6.43 -19.85 -4.16
N ILE A 19 -5.39 -19.51 -4.92
CA ILE A 19 -4.71 -18.23 -4.80
C ILE A 19 -5.71 -17.15 -5.22
N PRO A 20 -6.12 -16.24 -4.31
CA PRO A 20 -7.14 -15.26 -4.63
C PRO A 20 -6.65 -14.36 -5.77
N ASN A 21 -7.52 -14.13 -6.75
CA ASN A 21 -7.20 -13.23 -7.84
C ASN A 21 -7.13 -11.78 -7.33
N ARG A 22 -6.03 -11.09 -7.60
CA ARG A 22 -5.72 -9.74 -7.09
C ARG A 22 -5.57 -8.70 -8.21
N THR A 23 -6.23 -8.88 -9.35
CA THR A 23 -6.14 -7.96 -10.50
C THR A 23 -6.41 -6.50 -10.12
N GLY A 24 -7.43 -6.23 -9.30
CA GLY A 24 -7.72 -4.87 -8.84
C GLY A 24 -6.57 -4.24 -8.04
N TRP A 25 -5.92 -5.02 -7.18
CA TRP A 25 -4.75 -4.56 -6.41
C TRP A 25 -3.50 -4.37 -7.27
N LYS A 26 -3.37 -5.10 -8.38
CA LYS A 26 -2.29 -4.87 -9.35
C LYS A 26 -2.48 -3.55 -10.09
N VAL A 27 -3.71 -3.23 -10.51
CA VAL A 27 -4.02 -1.95 -11.14
C VAL A 27 -3.76 -0.81 -10.14
N PHE A 28 -4.24 -0.96 -8.90
CA PHE A 28 -3.98 0.02 -7.84
C PHE A 28 -2.48 0.20 -7.58
N PHE A 29 -1.69 -0.88 -7.55
CA PHE A 29 -0.23 -0.80 -7.44
C PHE A 29 0.40 0.04 -8.56
N TRP A 30 0.01 -0.16 -9.82
CA TRP A 30 0.55 0.62 -10.93
C TRP A 30 0.16 2.09 -10.87
N ILE A 31 -1.06 2.40 -10.43
CA ILE A 31 -1.51 3.78 -10.19
C ILE A 31 -0.66 4.42 -9.09
N MET A 32 -0.51 3.74 -7.95
CA MET A 32 0.33 4.24 -6.85
C MET A 32 1.77 4.45 -7.29
N LEU A 33 2.37 3.47 -8.00
CA LEU A 33 3.74 3.59 -8.49
C LEU A 33 3.92 4.82 -9.39
N ALA A 34 2.98 5.07 -10.30
CA ALA A 34 3.03 6.23 -11.17
C ALA A 34 2.90 7.55 -10.39
N LEU A 35 1.97 7.61 -9.42
CA LEU A 35 1.79 8.78 -8.55
C LEU A 35 3.02 9.07 -7.69
N GLU A 36 3.58 8.05 -7.04
CA GLU A 36 4.80 8.20 -6.23
C GLU A 36 6.01 8.58 -7.07
N SER A 37 6.13 8.02 -8.27
CA SER A 37 7.22 8.38 -9.20
C SER A 37 7.10 9.85 -9.63
N TRP A 38 5.87 10.31 -9.87
CA TRP A 38 5.60 11.71 -10.19
C TRP A 38 5.88 12.64 -9.00
N SER A 39 5.45 12.24 -7.80
CA SER A 39 5.72 12.97 -6.55
C SER A 39 7.22 13.16 -6.33
N MET A 40 7.99 12.06 -6.39
CA MET A 40 9.45 12.11 -6.23
C MET A 40 10.14 12.95 -7.31
N PHE A 41 9.66 12.89 -8.55
CA PHE A 41 10.18 13.74 -9.62
C PHE A 41 9.92 15.23 -9.34
N SER A 42 8.75 15.57 -8.79
CA SER A 42 8.40 16.94 -8.39
C SER A 42 9.30 17.44 -7.28
N MET A 43 9.51 16.65 -6.22
CA MET A 43 10.36 17.04 -5.08
C MET A 43 11.82 17.25 -5.47
N LEU A 44 12.35 16.46 -6.41
CA LEU A 44 13.73 16.64 -6.90
C LEU A 44 13.93 17.93 -7.69
N GLY A 45 12.84 18.49 -8.25
CA GLY A 45 12.86 19.76 -8.96
C GLY A 45 12.69 20.99 -8.06
N ASP A 46 12.32 20.79 -6.80
CA ASP A 46 12.05 21.86 -5.86
C ASP A 46 13.32 22.25 -5.07
N PRO A 47 13.84 23.47 -5.23
CA PRO A 47 15.03 23.92 -4.52
C PRO A 47 14.80 24.19 -3.03
N GLU A 48 13.55 24.31 -2.58
CA GLU A 48 13.19 24.55 -1.17
C GLU A 48 13.07 23.25 -0.38
N GLU A 49 12.99 22.11 -1.07
CA GLU A 49 12.88 20.81 -0.41
C GLU A 49 14.15 20.38 0.31
N THR A 50 13.97 19.86 1.52
CA THR A 50 15.09 19.40 2.33
C THR A 50 15.50 17.99 1.90
N LEU A 51 16.81 17.69 1.96
CA LEU A 51 17.31 16.33 1.74
C LEU A 51 16.67 15.30 2.68
N PHE A 52 16.28 15.72 3.89
CA PHE A 52 15.57 14.87 4.83
C PHE A 52 14.19 14.46 4.31
N ASN A 53 13.41 15.40 3.78
CA ASN A 53 12.10 15.11 3.19
C ASN A 53 12.24 14.21 1.96
N ILE A 54 13.16 14.53 1.03
CA ILE A 54 13.38 13.73 -0.19
C ILE A 54 13.76 12.29 0.14
N LEU A 55 14.71 12.08 1.07
CA LEU A 55 15.13 10.74 1.46
C LEU A 55 14.08 10.01 2.28
N GLY A 56 13.40 10.71 3.19
CA GLY A 56 12.34 10.15 4.00
C GLY A 56 11.17 9.68 3.15
N GLU A 57 10.69 10.52 2.24
CA GLU A 57 9.64 10.20 1.28
C GLU A 57 10.05 9.00 0.43
N GLY A 58 11.23 9.07 -0.18
CA GLY A 58 11.74 8.01 -1.02
C GLY A 58 11.84 6.67 -0.30
N VAL A 59 12.35 6.63 0.93
CA VAL A 59 12.50 5.39 1.69
C VAL A 59 11.15 4.86 2.16
N VAL A 60 10.31 5.70 2.76
CA VAL A 60 9.02 5.29 3.34
C VAL A 60 8.10 4.79 2.23
N TYR A 61 7.92 5.57 1.16
CA TYR A 61 7.02 5.20 0.07
C TYR A 61 7.55 4.06 -0.77
N THR A 62 8.87 3.90 -0.93
CA THR A 62 9.43 2.67 -1.55
C THR A 62 9.07 1.43 -0.74
N LEU A 63 9.18 1.48 0.60
CA LEU A 63 8.81 0.36 1.45
C LEU A 63 7.30 0.07 1.41
N ILE A 64 6.46 1.11 1.39
CA ILE A 64 5.01 0.98 1.24
C ILE A 64 4.65 0.35 -0.12
N LEU A 65 5.24 0.82 -1.22
CA LEU A 65 5.08 0.24 -2.55
C LEU A 65 5.57 -1.20 -2.62
N LEU A 66 6.66 -1.53 -1.94
CA LEU A 66 7.16 -2.90 -1.84
C LEU A 66 6.15 -3.82 -1.15
N GLY A 67 5.49 -3.33 -0.09
CA GLY A 67 4.42 -4.04 0.60
C GLY A 67 3.19 -4.21 -0.28
N LEU A 68 2.81 -3.17 -1.02
CA LEU A 68 1.71 -3.21 -1.97
C LEU A 68 1.98 -4.17 -3.15
N PHE A 69 3.22 -4.21 -3.63
CA PHE A 69 3.69 -5.17 -4.62
C PHE A 69 3.62 -6.60 -4.09
N GLY A 70 4.17 -6.83 -2.88
CA GLY A 70 4.12 -8.12 -2.19
C GLY A 70 2.68 -8.62 -2.04
N PHE A 71 1.76 -7.73 -1.67
CA PHE A 71 0.34 -8.02 -1.59
C PHE A 71 -0.27 -8.33 -2.97
N SER A 72 -0.17 -7.43 -3.93
CA SER A 72 -0.83 -7.56 -5.24
C SER A 72 -0.34 -8.76 -6.06
N HIS A 73 0.92 -9.18 -5.88
CA HIS A 73 1.54 -10.28 -6.61
C HIS A 73 1.69 -11.57 -5.79
N ASN A 74 1.12 -11.63 -4.58
CA ASN A 74 1.26 -12.77 -3.66
C ASN A 74 2.73 -13.18 -3.44
N LYS A 75 3.63 -12.19 -3.34
CA LYS A 75 5.07 -12.43 -3.12
C LYS A 75 5.38 -12.25 -1.64
N LYS A 76 6.14 -13.19 -1.09
CA LYS A 76 6.70 -13.08 0.27
C LYS A 76 7.90 -12.16 0.21
N LEU A 77 7.80 -11.01 0.86
CA LEU A 77 8.86 -10.02 0.96
C LEU A 77 9.08 -9.72 2.44
N LEU A 78 10.34 -9.70 2.87
CA LEU A 78 10.71 -9.47 4.27
C LEU A 78 9.95 -10.40 5.25
N SER A 79 9.73 -9.96 6.49
CA SER A 79 9.03 -10.70 7.53
C SER A 79 7.64 -10.13 7.80
N GLN A 80 6.69 -10.98 8.21
CA GLN A 80 5.34 -10.54 8.57
C GLN A 80 5.32 -9.47 9.68
N GLN A 81 6.28 -9.54 10.62
CA GLN A 81 6.43 -8.57 11.71
C GLN A 81 6.89 -7.21 11.21
N PHE A 82 7.81 -7.17 10.23
CA PHE A 82 8.29 -5.92 9.62
C PHE A 82 7.12 -5.08 9.09
N TRP A 83 6.21 -5.70 8.34
CA TRP A 83 5.02 -5.03 7.82
C TRP A 83 4.08 -4.51 8.90
N GLY A 84 4.12 -5.11 10.09
CA GLY A 84 3.38 -4.65 11.25
C GLY A 84 3.90 -3.35 11.83
N TYR A 85 5.21 -3.16 11.83
CA TYR A 85 5.87 -1.93 12.27
C TYR A 85 5.86 -0.85 11.18
N LEU A 86 5.85 -1.24 9.90
CA LEU A 86 5.82 -0.27 8.80
C LEU A 86 4.52 0.54 8.76
N ILE A 87 3.38 -0.06 9.10
CA ILE A 87 2.07 0.64 9.09
C ILE A 87 2.08 1.90 9.97
N PRO A 88 2.39 1.83 11.29
CA PRO A 88 2.42 3.03 12.12
C PRO A 88 3.51 4.01 11.70
N VAL A 89 4.65 3.54 11.20
CA VAL A 89 5.72 4.42 10.68
C VAL A 89 5.21 5.22 9.47
N GLY A 90 4.55 4.57 8.52
CA GLY A 90 3.94 5.23 7.36
C GLY A 90 2.88 6.25 7.80
N ILE A 91 1.98 5.87 8.71
CA ILE A 91 0.93 6.80 9.19
C ILE A 91 1.54 8.04 9.84
N VAL A 92 2.56 7.87 10.68
CA VAL A 92 3.25 9.01 11.31
C VAL A 92 3.95 9.87 10.25
N TRP A 93 4.53 9.25 9.23
CA TRP A 93 5.14 9.96 8.12
C TRP A 93 4.12 10.79 7.33
N ASP A 94 2.98 10.20 6.95
CA ASP A 94 1.91 10.91 6.24
C ASP A 94 1.33 12.07 7.04
N VAL A 95 1.17 11.88 8.36
CA VAL A 95 0.74 12.96 9.26
C VAL A 95 1.79 14.06 9.26
N TYR A 96 3.07 13.71 9.38
CA TYR A 96 4.16 14.68 9.33
C TYR A 96 4.18 15.47 8.02
N THR A 97 4.03 14.82 6.86
CA THR A 97 4.05 15.50 5.56
C THR A 97 2.83 16.40 5.36
N ILE A 98 1.64 15.98 5.77
CA ILE A 98 0.42 16.80 5.69
C ILE A 98 0.52 18.05 6.57
N PHE A 99 1.06 17.93 7.79
CA PHE A 99 1.24 19.09 8.68
C PHE A 99 2.48 19.93 8.34
N GLY A 100 3.45 19.35 7.64
CA GLY A 100 4.66 20.02 7.18
C GLY A 100 4.51 20.73 5.85
N MET A 101 3.35 20.62 5.18
CA MET A 101 3.03 21.46 4.02
C MET A 101 2.98 22.91 4.46
N ASP A 102 3.93 23.71 3.97
CA ASP A 102 3.95 25.15 4.17
C ASP A 102 2.64 25.78 3.65
N ASP A 103 2.29 26.94 4.24
CA ASP A 103 1.08 27.68 3.86
C ASP A 103 1.07 27.89 2.33
N PRO A 104 0.14 27.24 1.61
CA PRO A 104 0.10 27.30 0.16
C PRO A 104 -0.30 28.69 -0.38
N GLY A 105 -0.48 29.68 0.51
CA GLY A 105 -0.67 31.08 0.14
C GLY A 105 -2.06 31.32 -0.45
N PHE A 106 -3.08 30.66 0.09
CA PHE A 106 -4.45 30.79 -0.41
C PHE A 106 -4.93 32.25 -0.32
N GLU A 107 -5.21 32.85 -1.47
CA GLU A 107 -5.74 34.22 -1.53
C GLU A 107 -7.25 34.26 -1.32
N SER A 108 -7.94 33.13 -1.56
CA SER A 108 -9.39 33.01 -1.43
C SER A 108 -9.84 31.83 -0.57
N GLN A 109 -10.97 31.99 0.12
CA GLN A 109 -11.62 30.89 0.86
C GLN A 109 -12.02 29.73 -0.07
N THR A 110 -12.32 30.04 -1.33
CA THR A 110 -12.67 29.04 -2.35
C THR A 110 -11.51 28.10 -2.63
N GLU A 111 -10.28 28.61 -2.78
CA GLU A 111 -9.07 27.80 -2.98
C GLU A 111 -8.83 26.86 -1.80
N LEU A 112 -8.98 27.36 -0.58
CA LEU A 112 -8.87 26.56 0.63
C LEU A 112 -9.90 25.42 0.66
N TYR A 113 -11.16 25.68 0.31
CA TYR A 113 -12.17 24.63 0.27
C TYR A 113 -11.93 23.60 -0.84
N VAL A 114 -11.44 24.03 -2.01
CA VAL A 114 -11.06 23.11 -3.09
C VAL A 114 -9.91 22.22 -2.67
N PHE A 115 -8.88 22.79 -2.02
CA PHE A 115 -7.74 22.03 -1.51
C PHE A 115 -8.15 21.01 -0.43
N LEU A 116 -8.95 21.43 0.54
CA LEU A 116 -9.50 20.51 1.55
C LEU A 116 -10.37 19.42 0.92
N GLY A 117 -11.18 19.79 -0.06
CA GLY A 117 -11.98 18.84 -0.83
C GLY A 117 -11.11 17.79 -1.52
N PHE A 118 -10.01 18.20 -2.15
CA PHE A 118 -9.05 17.30 -2.77
C PHE A 118 -8.41 16.33 -1.75
N ILE A 119 -7.96 16.82 -0.60
CA ILE A 119 -7.39 15.99 0.47
C ILE A 119 -8.40 14.94 0.93
N VAL A 120 -9.63 15.36 1.26
CA VAL A 120 -10.63 14.47 1.87
C VAL A 120 -11.21 13.48 0.86
N ILE A 121 -11.42 13.89 -0.39
CA ILE A 121 -12.09 13.07 -1.41
C ILE A 121 -11.10 12.18 -2.16
N LEU A 122 -9.85 12.63 -2.34
CA LEU A 122 -8.86 11.90 -3.13
C LEU A 122 -7.75 11.30 -2.27
N LEU A 123 -7.04 12.13 -1.50
CA LEU A 123 -5.85 11.70 -0.77
C LEU A 123 -6.20 10.69 0.34
N VAL A 124 -7.17 11.02 1.19
CA VAL A 124 -7.54 10.17 2.34
C VAL A 124 -8.02 8.77 1.90
N PRO A 125 -8.94 8.61 0.92
CA PRO A 125 -9.33 7.27 0.47
C PRO A 125 -8.18 6.47 -0.13
N LEU A 126 -7.26 7.15 -0.83
CA LEU A 126 -6.10 6.52 -1.44
C LEU A 126 -5.12 6.01 -0.39
N LEU A 127 -4.82 6.81 0.65
CA LEU A 127 -4.04 6.38 1.81
C LEU A 127 -4.72 5.21 2.55
N LEU A 128 -6.03 5.30 2.80
CA LEU A 128 -6.80 4.24 3.44
C LEU A 128 -6.72 2.91 2.67
N LEU A 129 -6.79 2.95 1.34
CA LEU A 129 -6.63 1.75 0.50
C LEU A 129 -5.22 1.17 0.59
N THR A 130 -4.20 2.03 0.62
CA THR A 130 -2.79 1.62 0.78
C THR A 130 -2.56 0.92 2.12
N TYR A 131 -3.04 1.50 3.22
CA TYR A 131 -2.92 0.88 4.54
C TYR A 131 -3.78 -0.37 4.69
N LEU A 132 -4.96 -0.41 4.07
CA LEU A 132 -5.80 -1.60 4.03
C LEU A 132 -5.09 -2.73 3.27
N ALA A 133 -4.37 -2.42 2.18
CA ALA A 133 -3.57 -3.41 1.46
C ALA A 133 -2.44 -3.96 2.33
N LEU A 134 -1.68 -3.10 3.01
CA LEU A 134 -0.62 -3.51 3.95
C LEU A 134 -1.16 -4.33 5.12
N TYR A 135 -2.32 -3.94 5.67
CA TYR A 135 -3.00 -4.68 6.73
C TYR A 135 -3.43 -6.07 6.25
N LYS A 136 -4.06 -6.16 5.07
CA LYS A 136 -4.44 -7.45 4.47
C LYS A 136 -3.23 -8.30 4.10
N TYR A 137 -2.13 -7.67 3.70
CA TYR A 137 -0.87 -8.34 3.42
C TYR A 137 -0.35 -9.03 4.67
N ARG A 138 -0.26 -8.32 5.80
CA ARG A 138 0.21 -8.88 7.06
C ARG A 138 -0.74 -9.93 7.64
N PHE A 139 -2.03 -9.62 7.77
CA PHE A 139 -2.93 -10.38 8.65
C PHE A 139 -3.89 -11.32 7.93
N HIS A 140 -4.25 -11.03 6.68
CA HIS A 140 -5.30 -11.74 5.95
C HIS A 140 -4.79 -12.48 4.70
N SER A 141 -3.48 -12.71 4.62
CA SER A 141 -2.85 -13.45 3.52
C SER A 141 -1.99 -14.61 4.03
N PRO A 142 -2.57 -15.59 4.76
CA PRO A 142 -1.80 -16.70 5.34
C PRO A 142 -1.07 -17.52 4.26
N HIS A 143 -1.65 -17.65 3.06
CA HIS A 143 -1.05 -18.32 1.91
C HIS A 143 0.29 -17.70 1.44
N ILE A 144 0.57 -16.44 1.80
CA ILE A 144 1.86 -15.79 1.49
C ILE A 144 2.90 -16.09 2.56
N TRP A 145 2.48 -16.27 3.81
CA TRP A 145 3.37 -16.35 4.97
C TRP A 145 3.65 -17.77 5.45
N ARG A 146 2.81 -18.74 5.08
CA ARG A 146 3.03 -20.17 5.30
C ARG A 146 4.33 -20.67 4.66
#